data_AF-A0A5C5CJL4-F1
#
_entry.id   AF-A0A5C5CJL4-F1
#
_cell.length_a   1.000
_cell.length_b   1.000
_cell.length_c   1.000
_cell.angle_alpha   90.00
_cell.angle_beta   90.00
_cell.angle_gamma   90.00
#
_symmetry.space_group_name_H-M   'P 1'
#
loop_
_entity.id
_entity.type
_entity.pdbx_description
1 polymer ?
#
loop_
_entity_poly.entity_id
_entity_poly.type
_entity_poly.pdbx_seq_one_letter_code
_entity_poly.pdbx_strand_id
1 'polypeptide(L)' 'LQEAEDPLSVVNLTRLVRPFNLSGHPALTLPIGELHGRPVALQLVAAKGCEGLLIQAAEWFERRRHN' A
#
# COMPACT_ATOMS: atom_id res chain seq x y z
N LEU A 1 7.84 17.89 -7.94
CA LEU A 1 8.85 17.53 -8.97
C LEU A 1 10.29 17.69 -8.47
N GLN A 2 10.55 18.49 -7.43
CA GLN A 2 11.88 18.67 -6.84
C GLN A 2 12.39 17.46 -6.03
N GLU A 3 11.50 16.62 -5.51
CA GLU A 3 11.84 15.36 -4.82
C GLU A 3 12.45 14.29 -5.74
N ALA A 4 12.61 14.52 -7.04
CA ALA A 4 13.24 13.58 -7.97
C ALA A 4 14.72 13.88 -8.27
N GLU A 5 15.28 14.99 -7.76
CA GLU A 5 16.66 15.40 -8.02
C GLU A 5 17.68 14.76 -7.06
N ASP A 6 17.22 14.26 -5.90
CA ASP A 6 18.05 13.52 -4.94
C ASP A 6 17.86 12.00 -5.14
N PRO A 7 18.89 11.23 -5.53
CA PRO A 7 18.77 9.78 -5.65
C PRO A 7 18.28 9.09 -4.37
N LEU A 8 18.54 9.67 -3.19
CA LEU A 8 18.14 9.14 -1.90
C LEU A 8 16.66 9.42 -1.57
N SER A 9 16.05 10.48 -2.12
CA SER A 9 14.61 10.71 -1.95
C SER A 9 13.78 9.65 -2.67
N VAL A 10 14.24 9.18 -3.85
CA VAL A 10 13.61 8.08 -4.59
C VAL A 10 13.68 6.75 -3.81
N VAL A 11 14.75 6.54 -3.04
CA VAL A 11 14.89 5.37 -2.15
C VAL A 11 13.81 5.39 -1.06
N ASN A 12 13.51 6.56 -0.49
CA ASN A 12 12.49 6.70 0.54
C ASN A 12 11.07 6.47 0.00
N LEU A 13 10.78 6.81 -1.25
CA LEU A 13 9.46 6.60 -1.87
C LEU A 13 9.02 5.13 -1.85
N THR A 14 9.98 4.20 -1.89
CA THR A 14 9.69 2.75 -1.97
C THR A 14 9.99 2.00 -0.68
N ARG A 15 10.30 2.71 0.42
CA ARG A 15 10.64 2.11 1.72
C ARG A 15 9.56 1.14 2.22
N LEU A 16 8.28 1.45 2.00
CA LEU A 16 7.16 0.65 2.51
C LEU A 16 6.81 -0.57 1.64
N VAL A 17 7.22 -0.59 0.37
CA VAL A 17 6.91 -1.70 -0.57
C VAL A 17 8.04 -2.72 -0.67
N ARG A 18 9.30 -2.27 -0.53
CA ARG A 18 10.50 -3.11 -0.71
C ARG A 18 10.53 -4.38 0.16
N PRO A 19 10.16 -4.35 1.46
CA PRO A 19 10.17 -5.56 2.28
C PRO A 19 9.31 -6.68 1.70
N PHE A 20 8.17 -6.35 1.11
CA PHE A 20 7.21 -7.33 0.57
C PHE A 20 7.57 -7.78 -0.84
N ASN A 21 8.15 -6.90 -1.66
CA ASN A 21 8.73 -7.29 -2.94
C ASN A 21 9.85 -8.32 -2.77
N LEU A 22 10.71 -8.15 -1.76
CA LEU A 22 11.82 -9.05 -1.50
C LEU A 22 11.36 -10.35 -0.83
N SER A 23 10.44 -10.27 0.13
CA SER A 23 9.99 -11.45 0.85
C SER A 23 8.96 -12.28 0.07
N GLY A 24 8.28 -11.68 -0.91
CA GLY A 24 7.24 -12.33 -1.72
C GLY A 24 5.92 -12.53 -0.97
N HIS A 25 5.62 -11.68 0.03
CA HIS A 25 4.31 -11.70 0.69
C HIS A 25 3.26 -11.02 -0.20
N PRO A 26 2.03 -11.56 -0.29
CA PRO A 26 0.94 -10.89 -0.96
C PRO A 26 0.66 -9.52 -0.35
N ALA A 27 0.58 -8.49 -1.18
CA ALA A 27 0.28 -7.13 -0.76
C ALA A 27 -0.73 -6.46 -1.71
N LEU A 28 -1.65 -5.68 -1.16
CA LEU A 28 -2.71 -4.96 -1.89
C LEU A 28 -2.77 -3.52 -1.38
N THR A 29 -2.88 -2.55 -2.28
CA THR A 29 -2.94 -1.12 -1.93
C THR A 29 -4.32 -0.54 -2.24
N LEU A 30 -4.93 0.13 -1.26
CA LEU A 30 -6.26 0.74 -1.36
C LEU A 30 -6.15 2.27 -1.18
N PRO A 31 -6.74 3.09 -2.06
CA PRO A 31 -6.84 4.53 -1.82
C PRO A 31 -7.81 4.81 -0.67
N ILE A 32 -7.38 5.59 0.33
CA ILE A 32 -8.19 5.86 1.54
C ILE A 32 -8.58 7.33 1.69
N GLY A 33 -8.19 8.18 0.75
CA GLY A 33 -8.55 9.60 0.70
C GLY A 33 -7.33 10.49 0.55
N GLU A 34 -7.39 11.66 1.16
CA GLU A 34 -6.33 12.66 1.12
C GLU A 34 -5.97 13.17 2.51
N LEU A 35 -4.68 13.47 2.70
CA LEU A 35 -4.18 14.18 3.88
C LEU A 35 -3.40 15.40 3.39
N HIS A 36 -3.81 16.59 3.83
CA HIS A 36 -3.26 17.88 3.37
C HIS A 36 -3.28 18.04 1.84
N GLY A 37 -4.36 17.59 1.17
CA GLY A 37 -4.53 17.67 -0.28
C GLY A 37 -3.62 16.73 -1.07
N ARG A 38 -3.08 15.69 -0.43
CA ARG A 38 -2.23 14.68 -1.07
C ARG A 38 -2.86 13.30 -0.90
N PRO A 39 -2.86 12.45 -1.94
CA PRO A 39 -3.46 11.12 -1.86
C PRO A 39 -2.73 10.26 -0.84
N VAL A 40 -3.51 9.55 -0.04
CA VAL A 40 -3.03 8.55 0.92
C VAL A 40 -3.65 7.19 0.61
N ALA A 41 -2.86 6.14 0.82
CA ALA A 41 -3.28 4.77 0.56
C ALA A 41 -2.92 3.86 1.75
N LEU A 42 -3.75 2.84 1.96
CA LEU A 42 -3.52 1.76 2.91
C LEU A 42 -2.94 0.55 2.17
N GLN A 43 -1.84 0.00 2.68
CA GLN A 43 -1.28 -1.26 2.20
C GLN A 43 -1.66 -2.39 3.15
N LEU A 44 -2.40 -3.37 2.63
CA LEU A 44 -2.70 -4.62 3.31
C LEU A 44 -1.67 -5.66 2.87
N VAL A 45 -1.16 -6.43 3.83
CA VAL A 45 -0.18 -7.50 3.58
C VAL A 45 -0.64 -8.76 4.30
N ALA A 46 -0.61 -9.89 3.60
CA ALA A 46 -0.98 -11.18 4.16
C ALA A 46 0.23 -12.12 4.25
N ALA A 47 0.08 -13.20 5.02
CA ALA A 47 0.99 -14.34 4.95
C ALA A 47 0.99 -14.95 3.55
N LYS A 48 2.07 -15.65 3.19
CA LYS A 48 2.18 -16.36 1.90
C LYS A 48 1.07 -17.41 1.76
N GLY A 49 0.46 -17.50 0.58
CA GLY A 49 -0.67 -18.41 0.32
C GLY A 49 -2.00 -17.96 0.92
N CYS A 50 -2.08 -16.74 1.44
CA CYS A 50 -3.31 -16.17 2.01
C CYS A 50 -3.90 -15.04 1.14
N GLU A 51 -3.70 -15.07 -0.18
CA GLU A 51 -4.22 -14.10 -1.14
C GLU A 51 -5.75 -13.98 -1.05
N GLY A 52 -6.45 -15.11 -0.87
CA GLY A 52 -7.89 -15.11 -0.68
C GLY A 52 -8.35 -14.36 0.57
N LEU A 53 -7.60 -14.44 1.67
CA LEU A 53 -7.88 -13.66 2.88
C LEU A 53 -7.59 -12.18 2.66
N LEU A 54 -6.51 -11.86 1.95
CA LEU A 54 -6.13 -10.49 1.60
C LEU A 54 -7.23 -9.79 0.79
N ILE A 55 -7.79 -10.49 -0.22
CA ILE A 55 -8.90 -9.98 -1.03
C ILE A 55 -10.15 -9.78 -0.16
N GLN A 56 -10.53 -10.77 0.65
CA GLN A 56 -11.69 -10.66 1.54
C GLN A 56 -11.55 -9.49 2.53
N ALA A 57 -10.35 -9.26 3.08
CA ALA A 57 -10.09 -8.13 3.96
C ALA A 57 -10.24 -6.80 3.23
N ALA A 58 -9.73 -6.69 2.00
CA ALA A 58 -9.89 -5.50 1.16
C ALA A 58 -11.36 -5.21 0.84
N GLU A 59 -12.14 -6.22 0.43
CA GLU A 59 -13.57 -6.09 0.15
C GLU A 59 -14.38 -5.71 1.39
N TRP A 60 -14.06 -6.30 2.55
CA TRP A 60 -14.69 -5.97 3.81
C TRP A 60 -14.42 -4.51 4.20
N PHE A 61 -13.19 -4.04 3.98
CA PHE A 61 -12.78 -2.67 4.27
C PHE A 61 -13.48 -1.67 3.36
N GLU A 62 -13.46 -1.90 2.04
CA GLU A 62 -14.13 -1.01 1.09
C GLU A 62 -15.64 -0.93 1.37
N ARG A 63 -16.32 -2.05 1.63
CA ARG A 63 -17.76 -2.02 1.97
C ARG A 63 -18.08 -1.17 3.21
N ARG A 64 -17.19 -1.11 4.20
CA ARG A 64 -17.37 -0.26 5.38
C ARG A 64 -17.02 1.20 5.14
N ARG A 65 -16.16 1.47 4.15
CA ARG A 65 -15.75 2.82 3.80
C ARG A 65 -16.81 3.56 2.98
N HIS A 66 -17.63 2.83 2.23
CA HIS A 66 -18.72 3.37 1.42
C HIS A 66 -20.10 3.40 2.12
N ASN A 67 -20.19 2.89 3.36
CA ASN A 67 -21.38 2.95 4.21
C ASN A 67 -21.25 4.05 5.26
#